data_AF-A0A550HJB9-F1
#
_entry.id   AF-A0A550HJB9-F1
#
_cell.length_a   1.000
_cell.length_b   1.000
_cell.length_c   1.000
_cell.angle_alpha   90.00
_cell.angle_beta   90.00
_cell.angle_gamma   90.00
#
_symmetry.space_group_name_H-M   'P 1'
#
loop_
_entity.id
_entity.type
_entity.pdbx_description
1 polymer ?
#
loop_
_entity_poly.entity_id
_entity_poly.type
_entity_poly.pdbx_seq_one_letter_code
_entity_poly.pdbx_strand_id
1 'polypeptide(L)'
;MNKDQTYGGLILLISLIITIVYVAAFFAPVVSSYIPSWPAWLDWWAIAIPVFLFVIAALLICMWIGWTMLTTPPPAPLEAEVASTPENPP
;
A
#
# COMPACT_ATOMS: atom_id res chain seq x y z
N MET A 1 -16.33 24.00 -16.72
CA MET A 1 -15.49 23.49 -15.61
C MET A 1 -14.16 23.06 -16.19
N ASN A 2 -13.04 23.45 -15.58
CA ASN A 2 -11.71 23.00 -16.02
C ASN A 2 -11.60 21.48 -15.81
N LYS A 3 -10.91 20.77 -16.70
CA LYS A 3 -10.79 19.29 -16.66
C LYS A 3 -10.30 18.82 -15.29
N ASP A 4 -9.30 19.52 -14.74
CA ASP A 4 -8.73 19.22 -13.42
C ASP A 4 -9.74 19.40 -12.28
N GLN A 5 -10.60 20.42 -12.37
CA GLN A 5 -11.66 20.65 -11.39
C GLN A 5 -12.76 19.58 -11.48
N THR A 6 -13.05 19.07 -12.68
CA THR A 6 -13.98 17.95 -12.87
C THR A 6 -13.43 16.67 -12.27
N TYR A 7 -12.16 16.35 -12.51
CA TYR A 7 -11.51 15.17 -11.90
C TYR A 7 -11.42 15.31 -10.37
N GLY A 8 -11.08 16.50 -9.88
CA GLY A 8 -11.04 16.80 -8.45
C GLY A 8 -12.41 16.67 -7.76
N GLY A 9 -13.47 17.19 -8.39
CA GLY A 9 -14.84 17.04 -7.87
C GLY A 9 -15.32 15.59 -7.90
N LEU A 10 -15.00 14.85 -8.96
CA LEU A 10 -15.38 13.44 -9.10
C LEU A 10 -14.70 12.57 -8.04
N ILE A 11 -13.38 12.75 -7.82
CA ILE A 11 -12.65 11.95 -6.83
C ILE A 11 -13.07 12.29 -5.41
N LEU A 12 -13.38 13.57 -5.11
CA LEU A 12 -13.97 13.97 -3.83
C LEU A 12 -15.31 13.24 -3.62
N LEU A 13 -16.22 13.31 -4.59
CA LEU A 13 -17.54 12.71 -4.44
C LEU A 13 -17.45 11.19 -4.25
N ILE A 14 -16.62 10.50 -5.03
CA ILE A 14 -16.42 9.06 -4.91
C ILE A 14 -15.81 8.71 -3.55
N SER A 15 -14.75 9.41 -3.13
CA SER A 15 -14.10 9.15 -1.83
C SER A 15 -15.02 9.43 -0.65
N LEU A 16 -15.86 10.46 -0.72
CA LEU A 16 -16.87 10.76 0.30
C LEU A 16 -17.89 9.62 0.40
N ILE A 17 -18.40 9.12 -0.73
CA ILE A 17 -19.33 7.99 -0.75
C ILE A 17 -18.68 6.75 -0.14
N ILE A 18 -17.45 6.41 -0.56
CA ILE A 18 -16.71 5.27 -0.02
C ILE A 18 -16.50 5.42 1.50
N THR A 19 -16.18 6.62 1.96
CA THR A 19 -16.01 6.90 3.41
C THR A 19 -17.30 6.63 4.18
N ILE A 20 -18.45 7.11 3.68
CA ILE A 20 -19.74 6.90 4.33
C ILE A 20 -20.08 5.41 4.37
N VAL A 21 -19.92 4.70 3.24
CA VAL A 21 -20.16 3.25 3.16
C VAL A 21 -19.25 2.49 4.11
N TYR A 22 -17.96 2.84 4.18
CA TYR A 22 -17.00 2.20 5.08
C TYR A 22 -17.37 2.39 6.54
N VAL A 23 -17.73 3.60 6.96
CA VAL A 23 -18.15 3.86 8.35
C VAL A 23 -19.42 3.10 8.69
N ALA A 24 -20.40 3.05 7.78
CA ALA A 24 -21.63 2.29 7.97
C ALA A 24 -21.38 0.76 8.05
N ALA A 25 -20.44 0.25 7.25
CA ALA A 25 -20.00 -1.15 7.30
C ALA A 25 -19.26 -1.47 8.61
N PHE A 26 -18.34 -0.61 9.03
CA PHE A 26 -17.55 -0.80 10.24
C PHE A 26 -18.41 -0.81 11.50
N PHE A 27 -19.42 0.06 11.57
CA PHE A 27 -20.39 0.10 12.67
C PHE A 27 -21.66 -0.72 12.40
N ALA A 28 -21.61 -1.72 11.51
CA ALA A 28 -22.77 -2.50 11.10
C ALA A 28 -23.61 -3.09 12.25
N PRO A 29 -23.05 -3.60 13.37
CA PRO A 29 -23.83 -4.05 14.52
C PRO A 29 -24.66 -2.94 15.16
N VAL A 30 -24.08 -1.73 15.29
CA VAL A 30 -24.79 -0.56 15.84
C VAL A 30 -25.89 -0.11 14.88
N VAL A 31 -25.60 -0.07 13.58
CA VAL A 31 -26.59 0.29 12.55
C VAL A 31 -27.74 -0.72 12.50
N SER A 32 -27.45 -2.01 12.65
CA SER A 32 -28.45 -3.07 12.67
C SER A 32 -29.43 -2.98 13.85
N SER A 33 -29.05 -2.31 14.94
CA SER A 33 -29.93 -2.04 16.08
C SER A 33 -31.05 -1.04 15.73
N TYR A 34 -30.80 -0.13 14.78
CA TYR A 34 -31.78 0.84 14.30
C TYR A 34 -32.45 0.41 12.99
N ILE A 35 -31.74 -0.37 12.16
CA ILE A 35 -32.17 -0.85 10.85
C ILE A 35 -32.00 -2.38 10.80
N PRO A 36 -33.03 -3.17 11.16
CA PRO A 36 -32.90 -4.63 11.28
C PRO A 36 -32.55 -5.36 9.98
N SER A 37 -32.78 -4.74 8.82
CA SER A 37 -32.40 -5.27 7.50
C SER A 37 -30.92 -5.05 7.16
N TRP A 38 -30.16 -4.30 7.98
CA TRP A 38 -28.75 -4.05 7.75
C TRP A 38 -27.90 -5.27 8.13
N PRO A 39 -26.97 -5.74 7.28
CA PRO A 39 -26.21 -6.94 7.58
C PRO A 39 -25.16 -6.65 8.67
N ALA A 40 -25.37 -7.19 9.88
CA ALA A 40 -24.47 -6.98 11.02
C ALA A 40 -23.05 -7.54 10.80
N TRP A 41 -22.91 -8.59 9.97
CA TRP A 41 -21.65 -9.28 9.67
C TRP A 41 -20.68 -8.49 8.76
N LEU A 42 -21.08 -7.31 8.29
CA LEU A 42 -20.23 -6.46 7.46
C LEU A 42 -19.04 -5.87 8.22
N ASP A 43 -19.12 -5.78 9.55
CA ASP A 43 -18.08 -5.25 10.42
C ASP A 43 -16.77 -6.03 10.30
N TRP A 44 -16.87 -7.36 10.31
CA TRP A 44 -15.73 -8.24 10.15
C TRP A 44 -15.03 -7.99 8.83
N TRP A 45 -15.78 -7.85 7.73
CA TRP A 45 -15.22 -7.62 6.41
C TRP A 45 -14.65 -6.21 6.23
N ALA A 46 -15.20 -5.21 6.91
CA ALA A 46 -14.66 -3.85 6.94
C ALA A 46 -13.24 -3.80 7.53
N ILE A 47 -12.88 -4.76 8.39
CA ILE A 47 -11.55 -4.91 8.97
C ILE A 47 -10.71 -5.91 8.17
N ALA A 48 -11.29 -7.08 7.86
CA ALA A 48 -10.58 -8.18 7.22
C ALA A 48 -10.05 -7.80 5.83
N ILE A 49 -10.82 -7.07 5.02
CA ILE A 49 -10.38 -6.70 3.65
C ILE A 49 -9.17 -5.77 3.69
N PRO A 50 -9.19 -4.61 4.39
CA PRO A 50 -8.00 -3.75 4.46
C PRO A 50 -6.79 -4.47 5.03
N VAL A 51 -6.94 -5.21 6.13
CA VAL A 51 -5.84 -5.94 6.76
C VAL A 51 -5.27 -7.00 5.81
N PHE A 52 -6.12 -7.79 5.16
CA PHE A 52 -5.70 -8.79 4.19
C PHE A 52 -4.92 -8.16 3.02
N LEU A 53 -5.41 -7.06 2.45
CA LEU A 53 -4.73 -6.36 1.37
C LEU A 53 -3.37 -5.82 1.80
N PHE A 54 -3.27 -5.25 3.00
CA PHE A 54 -2.00 -4.78 3.56
C PHE A 54 -0.99 -5.92 3.74
N VAL A 55 -1.43 -7.05 4.30
CA VAL A 55 -0.58 -8.23 4.50
C VAL A 55 -0.10 -8.78 3.15
N ILE A 56 -0.99 -8.94 2.16
CA ILE A 56 -0.62 -9.38 0.82
C ILE A 56 0.37 -8.41 0.17
N ALA A 57 0.15 -7.10 0.26
CA ALA A 57 1.07 -6.11 -0.27
C ALA A 57 2.47 -6.24 0.35
N ALA A 58 2.56 -6.39 1.68
CA ALA A 58 3.83 -6.58 2.37
C ALA A 58 4.52 -7.89 1.94
N LEU A 59 3.79 -9.00 1.86
CA LEU A 59 4.32 -10.29 1.43
C LEU A 59 4.80 -10.27 -0.02
N LEU A 60 4.10 -9.57 -0.92
CA LEU A 60 4.52 -9.37 -2.30
C LEU A 60 5.83 -8.59 -2.38
N ILE A 61 6.01 -7.57 -1.54
CA ILE A 61 7.28 -6.83 -1.45
C ILE A 61 8.40 -7.74 -0.95
N CYS A 62 8.19 -8.51 0.12
CA CYS A 62 9.18 -9.46 0.63
C CYS A 62 9.55 -10.52 -0.41
N MET A 63 8.56 -11.06 -1.13
CA MET A 63 8.75 -12.01 -2.21
C MET A 63 9.59 -11.40 -3.34
N TRP A 64 9.30 -10.14 -3.72
CA TRP A 64 10.06 -9.43 -4.73
C TRP A 64 11.52 -9.21 -4.31
N ILE A 65 11.77 -8.80 -3.06
CA ILE A 65 13.13 -8.65 -2.53
C ILE A 65 13.87 -9.99 -2.58
N GLY A 66 13.26 -11.07 -2.10
CA GLY A 66 13.85 -12.42 -2.15
C GLY A 66 14.18 -12.86 -3.58
N TRP A 67 13.29 -12.57 -4.54
CA TRP A 67 13.53 -12.83 -5.96
C TRP A 67 14.74 -12.05 -6.50
N THR A 68 14.86 -10.76 -6.16
CA THR A 68 16.00 -9.95 -6.60
C THR A 68 17.32 -10.48 -6.02
N MET A 69 17.38 -10.83 -4.72
CA MET A 69 18.60 -11.38 -4.12
C MET A 69 19.02 -12.73 -4.72
N LEU A 70 18.04 -13.58 -5.06
CA LEU A 70 18.31 -14.87 -5.72
C LEU A 70 18.85 -14.71 -7.14
N THR A 71 18.43 -13.66 -7.85
CA THR A 71 18.77 -13.44 -9.25
C THR A 71 19.93 -12.47 -9.46
N THR A 72 20.37 -11.73 -8.44
CA THR A 72 21.53 -10.84 -8.49
C THR A 72 22.79 -11.52 -7.95
N PRO A 73 23.84 -11.73 -8.77
CA PRO A 73 25.16 -12.09 -8.26
C PRO A 73 25.66 -11.01 -7.28
N PRO A 74 26.44 -11.39 -6.25
CA PRO A 74 27.02 -10.42 -5.32
C PRO A 74 27.78 -9.34 -6.09
N PRO A 75 27.50 -8.04 -5.85
CA PRO A 75 28.22 -6.97 -6.53
C PRO A 75 29.72 -7.05 -6.18
N ALA A 76 30.58 -6.85 -7.18
CA ALA A 76 32.02 -6.91 -7.01
C ALA A 76 32.50 -5.85 -5.98
N PRO A 77 33.43 -6.18 -5.07
CA PRO A 77 33.94 -5.22 -4.08
C PRO A 77 34.54 -3.98 -4.75
N LEU A 78 34.15 -2.79 -4.30
CA LEU A 78 34.57 -1.48 -4.84
C LEU A 78 35.98 -1.04 -4.37
N GLU A 79 36.88 -1.97 -4.03
CA GLU A 79 38.14 -1.67 -3.32
C GLU A 79 39.42 -1.79 -4.18
N ALA A 80 39.33 -1.98 -5.49
CA ALA A 80 40.51 -2.16 -6.34
C ALA A 80 41.11 -0.86 -6.93
N GLU A 81 40.42 0.28 -6.91
CA GLU A 81 40.88 1.51 -7.59
C GLU A 81 41.57 2.56 -6.68
N VAL A 82 41.69 2.33 -5.37
CA VAL A 82 42.32 3.30 -4.44
C VAL A 82 43.82 3.01 -4.21
N ALA A 83 44.35 1.87 -4.65
CA ALA A 83 45.75 1.53 -4.44
C ALA A 83 46.61 1.87 -5.67
N SER A 84 47.50 2.87 -5.51
CA SER A 84 48.67 3.20 -6.34
C SER A 84 48.46 4.07 -7.59
N THR A 85 48.10 5.34 -7.38
CA THR A 85 48.78 6.39 -8.18
C THR A 85 50.26 6.38 -7.77
N PRO A 86 51.22 6.13 -8.68
CA PRO A 86 52.63 6.18 -8.33
C PRO A 86 53.04 7.64 -8.15
N GLU A 87 53.40 8.00 -6.91
CA GLU A 87 54.05 9.26 -6.58
C GLU A 87 55.45 9.28 -7.22
N ASN A 88 55.63 10.14 -8.21
CA ASN A 88 56.90 10.36 -8.90
C ASN A 88 57.80 11.27 -8.04
N PRO A 89 58.99 10.86 -7.60
CA PRO A 89 59.85 11.72 -6.79
C PRO A 89 60.62 12.74 -7.67
N PRO A 90 60.98 13.92 -7.12
CA PRO A 90 61.77 14.95 -7.81
C PRO A 90 63.25 14.59 -7.95
#